data_AF-A0A450Y503-F1
#
_entry.id   AF-A0A450Y503-F1
#
_cell.length_a   1.000
_cell.length_b   1.000
_cell.length_c   1.000
_cell.angle_alpha   90.00
_cell.angle_beta   90.00
_cell.angle_gamma   90.00
#
_symmetry.space_group_name_H-M   'P 1'
#
loop_
_entity.id
_entity.type
_entity.pdbx_description
1 polymer ?
#
loop_
_entity_poly.entity_id
_entity_poly.type
_entity_poly.pdbx_seq_one_letter_code
_entity_poly.pdbx_strand_id
1 'polypeptide(L)'
;MTNTVLEWSKRIAAVIEVVRHTDCFDTKTSSWVERADTSYYGASHMHSAEDFAQVIRAHWGIENRNHYVRDVTLREDASRIRQNPGIFARLRSFALNIFRKNKITNISEALYDNALCFDNLLALNGVL
;
A
#
# COMPACT_ATOMS: atom_id res chain seq x y z
N MET A 1 -35.58 -20.80 -17.95
CA MET A 1 -34.57 -20.18 -17.07
C MET A 1 -33.25 -20.13 -17.82
N THR A 2 -33.08 -19.19 -18.73
CA THR A 2 -31.86 -19.05 -19.53
C THR A 2 -30.88 -18.13 -18.82
N ASN A 3 -29.75 -18.72 -18.44
CA ASN A 3 -28.58 -18.15 -17.81
C ASN A 3 -28.26 -16.71 -18.26
N THR A 4 -28.42 -15.75 -17.36
CA THR A 4 -27.58 -14.55 -17.31
C THR A 4 -26.16 -15.01 -16.97
N VAL A 5 -25.39 -15.47 -17.95
CA VAL A 5 -23.92 -15.40 -17.83
C VAL A 5 -23.64 -13.91 -17.63
N LEU A 6 -23.29 -13.56 -16.39
CA LEU A 6 -23.39 -12.21 -15.88
C LEU A 6 -22.64 -11.22 -16.78
N GLU A 7 -23.28 -10.09 -17.10
CA GLU A 7 -22.78 -8.99 -17.95
C GLU A 7 -21.33 -8.54 -17.64
N TRP A 8 -20.85 -8.75 -16.41
CA TRP A 8 -19.47 -8.40 -16.03
C TRP A 8 -18.41 -9.30 -16.70
N SER A 9 -18.73 -10.55 -17.02
CA SER A 9 -17.78 -11.48 -17.64
C SER A 9 -17.30 -10.99 -19.01
N LYS A 10 -18.18 -10.30 -19.76
CA LYS A 10 -17.85 -9.63 -21.02
C LYS A 10 -16.83 -8.50 -20.88
N ARG A 11 -16.59 -8.01 -19.66
CA ARG A 11 -15.66 -6.90 -19.38
C ARG A 11 -14.26 -7.37 -18.96
N ILE A 12 -14.07 -8.67 -18.72
CA ILE A 12 -12.76 -9.23 -18.40
C ILE A 12 -12.19 -9.84 -19.67
N ALA A 13 -11.20 -9.18 -20.25
CA ALA A 13 -10.50 -9.67 -21.43
C ALA A 13 -9.33 -10.61 -21.07
N ALA A 14 -8.77 -10.48 -19.86
CA ALA A 14 -7.67 -11.32 -19.39
C ALA A 14 -7.76 -11.55 -17.88
N VAL A 15 -7.34 -12.75 -17.46
CA VAL A 15 -7.06 -13.09 -16.06
C VAL A 15 -5.56 -13.37 -15.95
N ILE A 16 -4.89 -12.67 -15.05
CA ILE A 16 -3.46 -12.78 -14.83
C ILE A 16 -3.24 -13.48 -13.50
N GLU A 17 -2.61 -14.65 -13.55
CA GLU A 17 -2.13 -15.34 -12.36
C GLU A 17 -0.72 -14.85 -12.03
N VAL A 18 -0.52 -14.43 -10.78
CA VAL A 18 0.78 -14.04 -10.24
C VAL A 18 1.11 -14.96 -9.07
N VAL A 19 2.18 -15.72 -9.22
CA VAL A 19 2.75 -16.54 -8.15
C VAL A 19 3.95 -15.81 -7.58
N ARG A 20 3.93 -15.56 -6.27
CA ARG A 20 5.02 -14.95 -5.52
C ARG A 20 5.70 -16.02 -4.68
N HIS A 21 6.97 -16.25 -4.93
CA HIS A 21 7.85 -17.07 -4.09
C HIS A 21 8.57 -16.16 -3.10
N THR A 22 8.65 -16.57 -1.83
CA THR A 22 9.31 -15.82 -0.78
C THR A 22 10.00 -16.79 0.16
N ASP A 23 11.32 -16.63 0.31
CA ASP A 23 12.09 -17.37 1.30
C ASP A 23 11.92 -16.71 2.67
N CYS A 24 11.34 -17.46 3.59
CA CYS A 24 11.12 -17.06 4.96
C CYS A 24 12.10 -17.83 5.86
N PHE A 25 12.91 -17.12 6.63
CA PHE A 25 13.75 -17.76 7.65
C PHE A 25 12.87 -18.17 8.85
N ASP A 26 12.76 -19.48 9.09
CA ASP A 26 12.08 -20.02 10.25
C ASP A 26 13.07 -20.14 11.41
N THR A 27 12.85 -19.32 12.44
CA THR A 27 13.69 -19.26 13.63
C THR A 27 13.59 -20.51 14.51
N LYS A 28 12.50 -21.30 14.39
CA LYS A 28 12.33 -22.54 15.17
C LYS A 28 13.16 -23.67 14.61
N THR A 29 13.23 -23.77 13.29
CA THR A 29 13.98 -24.81 12.59
C THR A 29 15.36 -24.34 12.15
N SER A 30 15.68 -23.05 12.32
CA SER A 30 16.91 -22.40 11.87
C SER A 30 17.19 -22.67 10.38
N SER A 31 16.14 -22.62 9.56
CA SER A 31 16.20 -22.97 8.14
C SER A 31 15.38 -22.00 7.30
N TRP A 32 15.72 -21.91 6.01
CA TRP A 32 14.93 -21.15 5.04
C TRP A 32 13.82 -22.04 4.50
N VAL A 33 12.58 -21.55 4.60
CA VAL A 33 11.38 -22.22 4.08
C VAL A 33 10.82 -21.36 2.97
N GLU A 34 10.64 -21.96 1.79
CA GLU A 34 9.99 -21.30 0.67
C GLU A 34 8.48 -21.26 0.88
N ARG A 35 7.88 -20.09 0.69
CA ARG A 35 6.43 -19.88 0.63
C ARG A 35 6.04 -19.41 -0.76
N ALA A 36 5.03 -20.04 -1.35
CA ALA A 36 4.38 -19.56 -2.57
C ALA A 36 2.97 -19.01 -2.24
N ASP A 37 2.67 -17.80 -2.72
CA ASP A 37 1.33 -17.21 -2.67
C ASP A 37 0.86 -16.90 -4.09
N THR A 38 -0.36 -17.32 -4.43
CA THR A 38 -0.98 -17.04 -5.75
C THR A 38 -2.02 -15.94 -5.62
N SER A 39 -1.99 -14.97 -6.53
CA SER A 39 -2.98 -13.90 -6.67
C SER A 39 -3.49 -13.81 -8.10
N TYR A 40 -4.78 -13.49 -8.29
CA TYR A 40 -5.40 -13.34 -9.59
C TYR A 40 -5.84 -11.89 -9.83
N TYR A 41 -5.51 -11.36 -11.00
CA TYR A 41 -5.90 -10.01 -11.44
C TYR A 41 -6.77 -10.10 -12.68
N GLY A 42 -7.84 -9.31 -12.73
CA GLY A 42 -8.68 -9.15 -13.92
C GLY A 42 -8.29 -7.89 -14.69
N ALA A 43 -8.18 -8.00 -16.01
CA ALA A 43 -7.94 -6.87 -16.90
C ALA A 43 -9.00 -6.79 -17.99
N SER A 44 -9.36 -5.56 -18.37
CA SER A 44 -10.31 -5.29 -19.45
C SER A 44 -9.69 -5.31 -20.84
N HIS A 45 -8.36 -5.39 -20.93
CA HIS A 45 -7.59 -5.46 -22.17
C HIS A 45 -6.46 -6.47 -22.00
N MET A 46 -6.13 -7.16 -23.10
CA MET A 46 -5.00 -8.10 -23.13
C MET A 46 -3.71 -7.35 -23.43
N HIS A 47 -2.69 -7.60 -22.62
CA HIS A 47 -1.32 -7.09 -22.79
C HIS A 47 -0.33 -8.25 -22.66
N SER A 48 0.96 -7.98 -22.85
CA SER A 48 1.99 -8.99 -22.61
C SER A 48 2.08 -9.33 -21.11
N ALA A 49 2.57 -10.52 -20.79
CA ALA A 49 2.82 -10.91 -19.40
C ALA A 49 3.82 -9.96 -18.71
N GLU A 50 4.79 -9.42 -19.46
CA GLU A 50 5.78 -8.49 -18.93
C GLU A 50 5.17 -7.13 -18.59
N ASP A 51 4.29 -6.60 -19.44
CA ASP A 51 3.55 -5.37 -19.15
C ASP A 51 2.69 -5.53 -17.90
N PHE A 52 1.96 -6.65 -17.79
CA PHE A 52 1.17 -6.94 -16.61
C PHE A 52 2.04 -7.05 -15.36
N ALA A 53 3.19 -7.75 -15.43
CA ALA A 53 4.10 -7.86 -14.31
C ALA A 53 4.64 -6.49 -13.87
N GLN A 54 4.96 -5.59 -14.81
CA GLN A 54 5.41 -4.23 -14.50
C GLN A 54 4.31 -3.42 -13.81
N VAL A 55 3.09 -3.43 -14.34
CA VAL A 55 1.96 -2.69 -13.78
C VAL A 55 1.60 -3.21 -12.39
N ILE A 56 1.55 -4.53 -12.22
CA ILE A 56 1.26 -5.15 -10.92
C ILE A 56 2.35 -4.74 -9.92
N ARG A 57 3.65 -4.88 -10.26
CA ARG A 57 4.72 -4.45 -9.36
C ARG A 57 4.66 -2.95 -9.02
N ALA A 58 4.33 -2.10 -9.98
CA ALA A 58 4.14 -0.67 -9.74
C ALA A 58 2.98 -0.39 -8.77
N HIS A 59 1.86 -1.13 -8.91
CA HIS A 59 0.72 -1.05 -8.01
C HIS A 59 1.07 -1.45 -6.58
N TRP A 60 1.79 -2.57 -6.39
CA TRP A 60 2.33 -2.95 -5.07
C TRP A 60 3.25 -1.88 -4.48
N GLY A 61 3.99 -1.16 -5.32
CA GLY A 61 4.80 -0.02 -4.90
C GLY A 61 3.99 1.16 -4.35
N ILE A 62 2.72 1.30 -4.71
CA ILE A 62 1.80 2.30 -4.13
C ILE A 62 1.33 1.81 -2.77
N GLU A 63 0.89 0.55 -2.69
CA GLU A 63 0.44 -0.08 -1.44
C GLU A 63 1.49 0.04 -0.32
N ASN A 64 2.73 -0.34 -0.64
CA ASN A 64 3.82 -0.31 0.34
C ASN A 64 4.22 1.11 0.76
N ARG A 65 4.16 2.10 -0.15
CA ARG A 65 4.66 3.47 0.14
C ARG A 65 3.60 4.39 0.74
N ASN A 66 2.32 4.13 0.46
CA ASN A 66 1.20 4.97 0.87
C ASN A 66 0.32 4.26 1.90
N HIS A 67 -0.32 3.16 1.52
CA HIS A 67 -1.29 2.46 2.37
C HIS A 67 -0.66 1.93 3.65
N TYR A 68 0.41 1.12 3.53
CA TYR A 68 1.10 0.59 4.71
C TYR A 68 1.55 1.68 5.70
N VAL A 69 2.11 2.79 5.19
CA VAL A 69 2.55 3.91 6.04
C VAL A 69 1.37 4.57 6.75
N ARG A 70 0.23 4.73 6.07
CA ARG A 70 -0.96 5.31 6.69
C ARG A 70 -1.59 4.38 7.72
N ASP A 71 -1.75 3.12 7.35
CA ASP A 71 -2.46 2.11 8.12
C ASP A 71 -1.69 1.76 9.40
N VAL A 72 -0.38 1.53 9.26
CA VAL A 72 0.49 1.11 10.36
C VAL A 72 1.19 2.30 11.00
N THR A 73 2.03 3.03 10.26
CA THR A 73 2.88 4.08 10.84
C THR A 73 2.08 5.28 11.35
N LEU A 74 1.05 5.72 10.62
CA LEU A 74 0.13 6.77 11.04
C LEU A 74 -1.10 6.23 11.79
N ARG A 75 -1.14 4.92 12.05
CA ARG A 75 -2.12 4.23 12.90
C ARG A 75 -3.55 4.46 12.44
N GLU A 76 -3.79 4.44 11.14
CA GLU A 76 -5.14 4.57 10.57
C GLU A 76 -6.03 3.39 10.97
N ASP A 77 -5.55 2.15 10.84
CA ASP A 77 -6.30 0.94 11.22
C ASP A 77 -6.62 0.89 12.71
N ALA A 78 -5.67 1.33 13.54
CA ALA A 78 -5.84 1.38 14.98
C ALA A 78 -6.73 2.56 15.44
N SER A 79 -7.19 3.42 14.53
CA SER A 79 -7.95 4.62 14.88
C SER A 79 -9.34 4.28 15.39
N ARG A 80 -9.70 4.83 16.56
CA ARG A 80 -11.03 4.69 17.19
C ARG A 80 -11.98 5.83 16.87
N ILE A 81 -11.60 6.76 15.97
CA ILE A 81 -12.48 7.85 15.54
C ILE A 81 -13.64 7.24 14.74
N ARG A 82 -14.88 7.55 15.16
CA ARG A 82 -16.11 7.05 14.51
C ARG A 82 -16.99 8.16 13.95
N GLN A 83 -16.78 9.40 14.38
CA GLN A 83 -17.46 10.58 13.84
C GLN A 83 -16.54 11.23 12.81
N ASN A 84 -17.02 11.38 11.57
CA ASN A 84 -16.28 11.98 10.46
C ASN A 84 -14.84 11.45 10.26
N PRO A 85 -14.61 10.12 10.20
CA PRO A 85 -13.26 9.53 10.11
C PRO A 85 -12.45 10.01 8.89
N GLY A 86 -13.14 10.38 7.80
CA GLY A 86 -12.51 10.92 6.60
C GLY A 86 -11.81 12.27 6.78
N ILE A 87 -12.10 13.03 7.84
CA ILE A 87 -11.31 14.23 8.17
C ILE A 87 -9.91 13.82 8.60
N PHE A 88 -9.79 12.86 9.52
CA PHE A 88 -8.49 12.42 10.03
C PHE A 88 -7.69 11.63 8.99
N ALA A 89 -8.36 10.86 8.12
CA ALA A 89 -7.71 10.23 6.96
C ALA A 89 -7.06 11.26 6.02
N ARG A 90 -7.73 12.40 5.78
CA ARG A 90 -7.15 13.51 5.00
C ARG A 90 -5.99 14.19 5.73
N LEU A 91 -6.09 14.41 7.04
CA LEU A 91 -4.98 14.97 7.83
C LEU A 91 -3.74 14.08 7.78
N ARG A 92 -3.90 12.75 7.90
CA ARG A 92 -2.80 11.79 7.71
C ARG A 92 -2.19 11.89 6.32
N SER A 93 -3.02 12.00 5.30
CA SER A 93 -2.56 12.18 3.92
C SER A 93 -1.77 13.48 3.74
N PHE A 94 -2.22 14.59 4.35
CA PHE A 94 -1.48 15.85 4.34
C PHE A 94 -0.12 15.72 5.04
N ALA A 95 -0.08 15.13 6.24
CA ALA A 95 1.17 14.90 6.97
C ALA A 95 2.16 14.05 6.15
N LEU A 96 1.70 12.94 5.57
CA LEU A 96 2.53 12.09 4.71
C LEU A 96 3.05 12.87 3.49
N ASN A 97 2.20 13.66 2.84
CA ASN A 97 2.61 14.46 1.68
C ASN A 97 3.65 15.53 2.04
N ILE A 98 3.53 16.16 3.22
CA ILE A 98 4.54 17.11 3.72
C ILE A 98 5.88 16.41 3.93
N PHE A 99 5.89 15.23 4.57
CA PHE A 99 7.12 14.46 4.74
C PHE A 99 7.74 14.08 3.40
N ARG A 100 6.93 13.60 2.44
CA ARG A 100 7.42 13.24 1.09
C ARG A 100 7.92 14.45 0.31
N LYS A 101 7.27 15.61 0.41
CA LYS A 101 7.73 16.87 -0.19
C LYS A 101 9.11 17.27 0.32
N ASN A 102 9.38 17.01 1.61
CA ASN A 102 10.69 17.23 2.23
C ASN A 102 11.66 16.04 2.04
N LYS A 103 11.36 15.12 1.10
CA LYS A 103 12.19 13.95 0.74
C LYS A 103 12.48 12.99 1.91
N ILE A 104 11.63 12.99 2.94
CA ILE A 104 11.76 12.06 4.06
C ILE A 104 11.31 10.67 3.60
N THR A 105 12.21 9.70 3.79
CA THR A 105 11.99 8.29 3.43
C THR A 105 11.50 7.48 4.61
N ASN A 106 12.08 7.69 5.80
CA ASN A 106 11.71 7.04 7.06
C ASN A 106 10.66 7.86 7.83
N ILE A 107 9.39 7.51 7.63
CA ILE A 107 8.27 8.24 8.24
C ILE A 107 8.16 7.95 9.74
N SER A 108 8.54 6.75 10.19
CA SER A 108 8.44 6.38 11.61
C SER A 108 9.42 7.17 12.47
N GLU A 109 10.66 7.33 12.00
CA GLU A 109 11.69 8.14 12.66
C GLU A 109 11.31 9.61 12.66
N ALA A 110 10.86 10.15 11.52
CA ALA A 110 10.40 11.53 11.45
C ALA A 110 9.26 11.81 12.44
N LEU A 111 8.28 10.91 12.58
CA LEU A 111 7.22 11.08 13.58
C LEU A 111 7.76 11.15 15.00
N TYR A 112 8.75 10.32 15.32
CA TYR A 112 9.39 10.31 16.64
C TYR A 112 10.14 11.63 16.90
N ASP A 113 11.00 12.05 15.98
CA ASP A 113 11.81 13.27 16.13
C ASP A 113 10.96 14.53 16.22
N ASN A 114 9.91 14.63 15.39
CA ASN A 114 8.99 15.76 15.41
C ASN A 114 8.08 15.77 16.66
N ALA A 115 7.84 14.61 17.29
CA ALA A 115 7.12 14.54 18.55
C ALA A 115 7.99 14.98 19.75
N LEU A 116 9.32 14.83 19.65
CA LEU A 116 10.26 15.30 20.66
C LEU A 116 10.53 16.81 20.57
N CYS A 117 10.55 17.37 19.36
CA CYS A 117 10.78 18.79 19.14
C CYS A 117 9.85 19.32 18.05
N PHE A 118 8.88 20.15 18.46
CA PHE A 118 7.88 20.71 17.56
C PHE A 118 8.47 21.68 16.54
N ASP A 119 9.60 22.33 16.85
CA ASP A 119 10.27 23.25 15.92
C ASP A 119 10.77 22.54 14.66
N ASN A 120 11.13 21.24 14.77
CA ASN A 120 11.48 20.42 13.61
C ASN A 120 10.31 20.33 12.62
N LEU A 121 9.08 20.25 13.14
CA LEU A 121 7.88 20.15 12.33
C LEU A 121 7.61 21.48 11.63
N LEU A 122 7.75 22.59 12.35
CA LEU A 122 7.55 23.94 11.81
C LEU A 122 8.58 24.31 10.74
N ALA A 123 9.79 23.72 10.80
CA ALA A 123 10.82 23.90 9.79
C ALA A 123 10.54 23.17 8.45
N LEU A 124 9.54 22.26 8.40
CA LEU A 124 9.20 21.54 7.17
C LEU A 124 8.48 22.44 6.16
N ASN A 125 8.91 22.36 4.90
CA ASN A 125 8.25 23.09 3.82
C ASN A 125 6.80 22.61 3.65
N GLY A 126 5.84 23.53 3.72
CA GLY A 126 4.40 23.27 3.54
C GLY A 126 3.61 23.09 4.83
N VAL A 127 4.21 23.33 6.00
CA VAL A 127 3.50 23.47 7.28
C VAL A 127 3.05 24.92 7.51
N LEU A 128 3.91 25.88 7.17
CA LEU A 128 3.67 27.33 7.20
C LEU A 128 3.88 27.95 5.81
#